data_AF-A0A2V7U753-F1
#
_entry.id   AF-A0A2V7U753-F1
#
_cell.length_a   1.000
_cell.length_b   1.000
_cell.length_c   1.000
_cell.angle_alpha   90.00
_cell.angle_beta   90.00
_cell.angle_gamma   90.00
#
_symmetry.space_group_name_H-M   'P 1'
#
loop_
_entity.id
_entity.type
_entity.pdbx_description
1 polymer ?
#
loop_
_entity_poly.entity_id
_entity_poly.type
_entity_poly.pdbx_seq_one_letter_code
_entity_poly.pdbx_strand_id
1 'polypeptide(L)'
;MGSFVICQYGPCPYYDGAGQTPPLGVGSVQISTVLNRRPNLATYQFGGIKLADITTLRYSTYKPSAGNGSDPTRSGYLQFNVDFTGTSTAFQRRLTFVPRNNPPVLQNDWQEWDAINSGNALWTYSGPTWPLPGAPLPGSTTKTWAMILVEYPNSRILPGDSFLGIRVGEPYPNGYTENIDAFKFGTVAGTITFDFEPYGCSSADGDGEMNGQHGGNAHVHFHKNGCPGNDDGVEEADNVQHSDPGSGTDFKSTTITSATFADDEGRQAVTIIGTGVNNGLPVGFTMIAVDNGSLAPGVFTLVLTDGYSITGSLTSGTIVIQ
;
A
#
# COMPACT_ATOMS: atom_id res chain seq x y z
N MET A 1 -0.62 11.07 12.90
CA MET A 1 0.17 10.79 11.67
C MET A 1 -0.70 11.17 10.50
N GLY A 2 -0.23 11.99 9.56
CA GLY A 2 -1.06 12.43 8.43
C GLY A 2 -1.31 11.25 7.49
N SER A 3 -2.57 11.01 7.14
CA SER A 3 -2.95 9.92 6.24
C SER A 3 -2.93 10.41 4.79
N PHE A 4 -2.60 9.51 3.86
CA PHE A 4 -3.04 9.70 2.48
C PHE A 4 -4.57 9.60 2.45
N VAL A 5 -5.24 10.56 1.82
CA VAL A 5 -6.65 10.45 1.47
C VAL A 5 -6.75 9.56 0.24
N ILE A 6 -7.31 8.39 0.47
CA ILE A 6 -7.36 7.25 -0.44
C ILE A 6 -8.51 7.43 -1.43
N CYS A 7 -8.18 7.39 -2.73
CA CYS A 7 -9.06 7.21 -3.89
C CYS A 7 -10.33 8.10 -3.95
N GLN A 8 -10.29 9.18 -4.75
CA GLN A 8 -11.42 10.11 -5.02
C GLN A 8 -12.75 9.45 -5.49
N TYR A 9 -12.78 8.13 -5.76
CA TYR A 9 -13.94 7.39 -6.27
C TYR A 9 -14.25 6.05 -5.56
N GLY A 10 -13.82 5.84 -4.32
CA GLY A 10 -14.16 4.65 -3.52
C GLY A 10 -13.00 4.19 -2.62
N PRO A 11 -13.16 3.13 -1.79
CA PRO A 11 -12.04 2.56 -1.05
C PRO A 11 -10.97 2.07 -2.04
N CYS A 12 -9.68 2.38 -1.81
CA CYS A 12 -8.64 1.73 -2.62
C CYS A 12 -8.59 0.26 -2.18
N PRO A 13 -8.74 -0.70 -3.09
CA PRO A 13 -8.56 -2.10 -2.74
C PRO A 13 -7.10 -2.33 -2.37
N TYR A 14 -6.89 -2.84 -1.16
CA TYR A 14 -5.63 -3.46 -0.77
C TYR A 14 -5.35 -4.65 -1.68
N TYR A 15 -4.10 -4.78 -2.11
CA TYR A 15 -3.62 -5.93 -2.86
C TYR A 15 -2.51 -6.61 -2.05
N ASP A 16 -2.74 -7.86 -1.69
CA ASP A 16 -1.84 -8.75 -0.92
C ASP A 16 -0.61 -9.24 -1.71
N GLY A 17 -0.40 -8.69 -2.91
CA GLY A 17 0.83 -8.91 -3.66
C GLY A 17 0.94 -10.25 -4.37
N ALA A 18 -0.05 -11.17 -4.33
CA ALA A 18 0.05 -12.56 -4.82
C ALA A 18 1.18 -12.84 -5.86
N GLY A 19 2.36 -13.25 -5.37
CA GLY A 19 3.55 -13.58 -6.17
C GLY A 19 4.54 -12.45 -6.50
N GLN A 20 4.36 -11.25 -5.96
CA GLN A 20 5.21 -10.07 -6.07
C GLN A 20 5.75 -9.70 -4.68
N THR A 21 6.93 -9.09 -4.61
CA THR A 21 7.49 -8.55 -3.36
C THR A 21 7.46 -7.02 -3.42
N PRO A 22 6.48 -6.37 -2.75
CA PRO A 22 6.43 -4.93 -2.65
C PRO A 22 7.69 -4.33 -2.01
N PRO A 23 8.06 -3.08 -2.35
CA PRO A 23 9.22 -2.39 -1.81
C PRO A 23 9.19 -2.21 -0.29
N LEU A 24 8.00 -2.07 0.29
CA LEU A 24 7.76 -2.11 1.71
C LEU A 24 6.61 -3.07 2.01
N GLY A 25 6.71 -3.70 3.17
CA GLY A 25 5.74 -4.66 3.65
C GLY A 25 5.36 -5.79 2.72
N VAL A 26 4.09 -6.15 2.77
CA VAL A 26 3.54 -7.38 2.19
C VAL A 26 2.45 -7.10 1.16
N GLY A 27 2.05 -5.85 1.00
CA GLY A 27 1.01 -5.48 0.05
C GLY A 27 1.24 -4.15 -0.62
N SER A 28 0.20 -3.64 -1.26
CA SER A 28 0.23 -2.34 -1.92
C SER A 28 -1.18 -1.84 -2.16
N VAL A 29 -1.30 -0.56 -2.54
CA VAL A 29 -2.54 -0.03 -3.08
C VAL A 29 -2.63 -0.38 -4.56
N GLN A 30 -3.68 -1.11 -4.96
CA GLN A 30 -3.98 -1.32 -6.37
C GLN A 30 -5.05 -0.33 -6.84
N ILE A 31 -4.75 0.39 -7.92
CA ILE A 31 -5.71 1.28 -8.56
C ILE A 31 -6.01 0.76 -9.96
N SER A 32 -7.27 0.38 -10.17
CA SER A 32 -7.82 0.05 -11.48
C SER A 32 -8.75 1.15 -11.96
N THR A 33 -8.58 1.59 -13.21
CA THR A 33 -9.36 2.66 -13.84
C THR A 33 -9.81 2.23 -15.23
N VAL A 34 -10.88 2.86 -15.73
CA VAL A 34 -11.44 2.65 -17.07
C VAL A 34 -11.90 3.98 -17.66
N LEU A 35 -12.09 4.02 -18.98
CA LEU A 35 -12.63 5.17 -19.70
C LEU A 35 -11.79 6.43 -19.47
N ASN A 36 -12.37 7.47 -18.87
CA ASN A 36 -11.78 8.79 -18.65
C ASN A 36 -11.47 9.08 -17.17
N ARG A 37 -11.53 8.08 -16.29
CA ARG A 37 -11.31 8.25 -14.85
C ARG A 37 -9.82 8.45 -14.53
N ARG A 38 -9.55 9.30 -13.53
CA ARG A 38 -8.20 9.70 -13.10
C ARG A 38 -8.06 9.66 -11.56
N PRO A 39 -8.22 8.48 -10.93
CA PRO A 39 -8.04 8.32 -9.49
C PRO A 39 -6.67 8.82 -9.02
N ASN A 40 -6.64 9.30 -7.77
CA ASN A 40 -5.43 9.78 -7.12
C ASN A 40 -5.31 9.09 -5.77
N LEU A 41 -4.10 8.66 -5.45
CA LEU A 41 -3.64 8.41 -4.09
C LEU A 41 -2.91 9.70 -3.66
N ALA A 42 -3.51 10.48 -2.76
CA ALA A 42 -3.03 11.83 -2.47
C ALA A 42 -2.97 12.16 -0.98
N THR A 43 -2.15 13.14 -0.63
CA THR A 43 -2.09 13.77 0.68
C THR A 43 -2.10 15.29 0.51
N TYR A 44 -2.42 15.99 1.61
CA TYR A 44 -2.51 17.45 1.67
C TYR A 44 -1.59 18.06 2.73
N GLN A 45 -0.73 17.24 3.35
CA GLN A 45 0.04 17.63 4.54
C GLN A 45 1.32 18.44 4.23
N PHE A 46 1.74 18.51 2.97
CA PHE A 46 3.02 19.11 2.57
C PHE A 46 2.89 20.55 2.07
N GLY A 47 1.75 21.20 2.33
CA GLY A 47 1.48 22.58 1.97
C GLY A 47 2.55 23.55 2.47
N GLY A 48 3.02 24.41 1.59
CA GLY A 48 3.96 25.48 1.92
C GLY A 48 5.43 25.09 1.97
N ILE A 49 5.77 23.80 1.87
CA ILE A 49 7.16 23.35 1.79
C ILE A 49 7.77 23.88 0.48
N LYS A 50 8.89 24.62 0.60
CA LYS A 50 9.63 25.12 -0.56
C LYS A 50 10.21 23.95 -1.33
N LEU A 51 10.17 24.04 -2.66
CA LEU A 51 10.71 22.96 -3.50
C LEU A 51 12.22 22.75 -3.27
N ALA A 52 12.95 23.83 -2.99
CA ALA A 52 14.38 23.76 -2.68
C ALA A 52 14.69 23.04 -1.35
N ASP A 53 13.72 22.92 -0.44
CA ASP A 53 13.88 22.26 0.85
C ASP A 53 13.57 20.76 0.77
N ILE A 54 13.04 20.28 -0.36
CA ILE A 54 12.70 18.87 -0.58
C ILE A 54 13.98 18.11 -0.96
N THR A 55 14.41 17.21 -0.08
CA THR A 55 15.61 16.38 -0.25
C THR A 55 15.27 14.98 -0.76
N THR A 56 14.05 14.49 -0.51
CA THR A 56 13.57 13.18 -0.95
C THR A 56 12.16 13.33 -1.53
N LEU A 57 11.95 12.86 -2.75
CA LEU A 57 10.62 12.75 -3.34
C LEU A 57 10.59 11.49 -4.22
N ARG A 58 10.15 10.38 -3.63
CA ARG A 58 10.19 9.07 -4.27
C ARG A 58 8.89 8.32 -4.08
N TYR A 59 8.61 7.41 -5.00
CA TYR A 59 7.47 6.50 -4.91
C TYR A 59 7.73 5.27 -5.75
N SER A 60 7.09 4.17 -5.41
CA SER A 60 7.23 2.93 -6.16
C SER A 60 5.94 2.55 -6.84
N THR A 61 6.08 1.99 -8.03
CA THR A 61 4.96 1.46 -8.81
C THR A 61 5.28 0.07 -9.32
N TYR A 62 4.27 -0.77 -9.43
CA TYR A 62 4.34 -2.01 -10.21
C TYR A 62 3.27 -1.99 -11.29
N LYS A 63 3.76 -2.07 -12.53
CA LYS A 63 2.96 -2.08 -13.74
C LYS A 63 2.79 -3.51 -14.24
N PRO A 64 1.66 -4.19 -14.00
CA PRO A 64 1.40 -5.47 -14.62
C PRO A 64 1.35 -5.33 -16.14
N SER A 65 1.87 -6.28 -16.90
CA SER A 65 1.67 -6.33 -18.35
C SER A 65 0.25 -6.76 -18.71
N ALA A 66 -0.34 -7.66 -17.90
CA ALA A 66 -1.74 -8.03 -17.98
C ALA A 66 -2.63 -6.80 -17.74
N GLY A 67 -3.65 -6.60 -18.58
CA GLY A 67 -4.55 -5.45 -18.51
C GLY A 67 -3.96 -4.11 -19.01
N ASN A 68 -2.64 -3.99 -19.15
CA ASN A 68 -1.95 -2.75 -19.55
C ASN A 68 -1.22 -2.83 -20.91
N GLY A 69 -1.62 -3.74 -21.80
CA GLY A 69 -0.90 -4.04 -23.03
C GLY A 69 -0.88 -2.93 -24.10
N SER A 70 -1.58 -1.82 -23.89
CA SER A 70 -1.72 -0.76 -24.91
C SER A 70 -0.51 0.18 -25.03
N ASP A 71 0.28 0.35 -23.96
CA ASP A 71 1.46 1.22 -23.95
C ASP A 71 2.42 0.79 -22.82
N PRO A 72 3.62 0.28 -23.12
CA PRO A 72 4.57 -0.16 -22.11
C PRO A 72 5.21 1.02 -21.35
N THR A 73 5.09 2.25 -21.86
CA THR A 73 5.76 3.45 -21.31
C THR A 73 4.92 4.21 -20.28
N ARG A 74 3.71 3.74 -19.97
CA ARG A 74 2.83 4.38 -18.97
C ARG A 74 3.09 3.81 -17.59
N SER A 75 3.10 4.67 -16.59
CA SER A 75 3.06 4.29 -15.18
C SER A 75 2.34 5.39 -14.39
N GLY A 76 1.86 5.07 -13.18
CA GLY A 76 1.37 6.06 -12.22
C GLY A 76 2.32 7.25 -12.10
N TYR A 77 1.78 8.47 -12.18
CA TYR A 77 2.58 9.69 -12.24
C TYR A 77 2.32 10.60 -11.05
N LEU A 78 3.39 11.22 -10.54
CA LEU A 78 3.35 12.11 -9.39
C LEU A 78 3.00 13.53 -9.83
N GLN A 79 2.16 14.21 -9.06
CA GLN A 79 1.81 15.60 -9.29
C GLN A 79 1.47 16.33 -8.00
N PHE A 80 1.73 17.62 -7.97
CA PHE A 80 1.32 18.49 -6.87
C PHE A 80 0.92 19.87 -7.37
N ASN A 81 0.04 20.54 -6.64
CA ASN A 81 -0.30 21.93 -6.90
C ASN A 81 0.86 22.83 -6.49
N VAL A 82 1.26 23.76 -7.37
CA VAL A 82 2.44 24.61 -7.17
C VAL A 82 2.04 26.06 -6.92
N ASP A 83 2.83 26.75 -6.09
CA ASP A 83 2.90 28.21 -6.02
C ASP A 83 4.32 28.62 -6.43
N PHE A 84 4.48 29.29 -7.58
CA PHE A 84 5.79 29.73 -8.07
C PHE A 84 6.29 31.02 -7.41
N THR A 85 5.39 31.78 -6.78
CA THR A 85 5.69 33.09 -6.21
C THR A 85 6.16 33.02 -4.76
N GLY A 86 5.80 31.94 -4.06
CA GLY A 86 6.01 31.79 -2.62
C GLY A 86 5.03 32.59 -1.76
N THR A 87 4.08 33.31 -2.37
CA THR A 87 3.10 34.14 -1.68
C THR A 87 1.65 33.78 -1.99
N SER A 88 1.39 32.99 -3.04
CA SER A 88 0.03 32.65 -3.46
C SER A 88 -0.59 31.58 -2.57
N THR A 89 -1.90 31.67 -2.39
CA THR A 89 -2.75 30.59 -1.87
C THR A 89 -3.77 30.10 -2.90
N ALA A 90 -3.89 30.78 -4.04
CA ALA A 90 -4.77 30.39 -5.14
C ALA A 90 -4.11 29.34 -6.05
N PHE A 91 -4.92 28.45 -6.63
CA PHE A 91 -4.48 27.39 -7.54
C PHE A 91 -3.73 27.95 -8.77
N GLN A 92 -2.44 27.62 -8.90
CA GLN A 92 -1.60 27.98 -10.05
C GLN A 92 -1.24 26.77 -10.92
N ARG A 93 -2.14 25.79 -11.05
CA ARG A 93 -1.90 24.54 -11.80
C ARG A 93 -0.91 23.60 -11.07
N ARG A 94 -0.39 22.61 -11.78
CA ARG A 94 0.40 21.50 -11.22
C ARG A 94 1.75 21.38 -11.89
N LEU A 95 2.74 20.97 -11.10
CA LEU A 95 3.93 20.29 -11.60
C LEU A 95 3.63 18.80 -11.67
N THR A 96 4.00 18.17 -12.79
CA THR A 96 3.74 16.75 -13.06
C THR A 96 5.03 16.03 -13.46
N PHE A 97 5.42 15.02 -12.67
CA PHE A 97 6.48 14.08 -13.01
C PHE A 97 5.87 12.89 -13.73
N VAL A 98 6.20 12.72 -15.00
CA VAL A 98 5.68 11.62 -15.82
C VAL A 98 6.80 10.60 -16.06
N PRO A 99 6.64 9.35 -15.58
CA PRO A 99 7.63 8.27 -15.76
C PRO A 99 8.15 8.10 -17.18
N ARG A 100 7.28 8.21 -18.20
CA ARG A 100 7.68 8.05 -19.61
C ARG A 100 8.73 9.06 -20.08
N ASN A 101 8.77 10.24 -19.46
CA ASN A 101 9.75 11.28 -19.78
C ASN A 101 11.07 11.04 -19.03
N ASN A 102 11.08 10.11 -18.07
CA ASN A 102 12.20 9.73 -17.23
C ASN A 102 12.50 8.22 -17.37
N PRO A 103 12.75 7.72 -18.60
CA PRO A 103 12.87 6.29 -18.87
C PRO A 103 14.06 5.63 -18.15
N PRO A 104 14.05 4.28 -18.00
CA PRO A 104 13.06 3.32 -18.53
C PRO A 104 11.82 3.17 -17.64
N VAL A 105 10.72 2.67 -18.22
CA VAL A 105 9.54 2.17 -17.47
C VAL A 105 9.54 0.65 -17.56
N LEU A 106 9.63 -0.02 -16.42
CA LEU A 106 9.65 -1.47 -16.34
C LEU A 106 8.22 -2.04 -16.28
N GLN A 107 8.06 -3.27 -16.77
CA GLN A 107 6.81 -4.03 -16.67
C GLN A 107 7.04 -5.27 -15.84
N ASN A 108 6.03 -5.66 -15.06
CA ASN A 108 6.08 -6.83 -14.18
C ASN A 108 7.23 -6.79 -13.18
N ASP A 109 7.63 -5.59 -12.79
CA ASP A 109 8.66 -5.38 -11.78
C ASP A 109 8.34 -4.11 -10.97
N TRP A 110 8.75 -4.10 -9.71
CA TRP A 110 8.63 -2.93 -8.86
C TRP A 110 9.72 -1.93 -9.24
N GLN A 111 9.33 -0.69 -9.45
CA GLN A 111 10.25 0.38 -9.82
C GLN A 111 10.08 1.57 -8.89
N GLU A 112 11.15 1.96 -8.19
CA GLU A 112 11.22 3.23 -7.45
C GLU A 112 11.54 4.37 -8.42
N TRP A 113 10.74 5.42 -8.39
CA TRP A 113 10.94 6.66 -9.12
C TRP A 113 11.59 7.69 -8.20
N ASP A 114 12.78 8.19 -8.56
CA ASP A 114 13.37 9.37 -7.94
C ASP A 114 12.94 10.63 -8.69
N ALA A 115 11.95 11.34 -8.15
CA ALA A 115 11.36 12.51 -8.79
C ALA A 115 12.22 13.79 -8.63
N ILE A 116 13.38 13.69 -7.99
CA ILE A 116 14.42 14.75 -7.94
C ILE A 116 15.60 14.33 -8.83
N ASN A 117 16.05 13.08 -8.72
CA ASN A 117 17.17 12.48 -9.45
C ASN A 117 18.41 13.39 -9.48
N SER A 118 18.88 13.82 -8.30
CA SER A 118 19.97 14.79 -8.14
C SER A 118 19.78 16.08 -8.99
N GLY A 119 18.53 16.50 -9.18
CA GLY A 119 18.15 17.66 -9.99
C GLY A 119 17.84 17.37 -11.45
N ASN A 120 18.07 16.15 -11.95
CA ASN A 120 17.91 15.79 -13.37
C ASN A 120 16.51 15.30 -13.74
N ALA A 121 15.64 15.02 -12.77
CA ALA A 121 14.28 14.54 -13.04
C ALA A 121 13.50 15.57 -13.87
N LEU A 122 12.81 15.10 -14.91
CA LEU A 122 12.06 15.91 -15.85
C LEU A 122 10.61 16.04 -15.42
N TRP A 123 10.15 17.29 -15.33
CA TRP A 123 8.81 17.70 -14.92
C TRP A 123 8.15 18.54 -16.02
N THR A 124 6.83 18.40 -16.16
CA THR A 124 6.00 19.27 -16.99
C THR A 124 5.11 20.16 -16.12
N TYR A 125 4.57 21.21 -16.73
CA TYR A 125 3.62 22.11 -16.10
C TYR A 125 2.24 21.94 -16.74
N SER A 126 1.20 21.79 -15.91
CA SER A 126 -0.15 21.51 -16.41
C SER A 126 -0.89 22.76 -16.94
N GLY A 127 -0.27 23.94 -16.90
CA GLY A 127 -0.78 25.15 -17.56
C GLY A 127 -0.29 25.27 -19.00
N PRO A 128 -0.86 26.18 -19.80
CA PRO A 128 -0.50 26.32 -21.22
C PRO A 128 0.95 26.76 -21.42
N THR A 129 1.46 27.64 -20.55
CA THR A 129 2.82 28.19 -20.63
C THR A 129 3.44 28.29 -19.24
N TRP A 130 4.73 28.00 -19.13
CA TRP A 130 5.51 28.18 -17.91
C TRP A 130 5.47 29.65 -17.43
N PRO A 131 5.27 29.93 -16.13
CA PRO A 131 5.05 31.29 -15.64
C PRO A 131 6.37 32.05 -15.38
N LEU A 132 7.10 32.43 -16.42
CA LEU A 132 8.33 33.27 -16.31
C LEU A 132 8.20 34.60 -17.05
N PRO A 133 8.94 35.65 -16.63
CA PRO A 133 9.22 36.79 -17.49
C PRO A 133 10.23 36.36 -18.56
N GLY A 134 9.76 36.09 -19.79
CA GLY A 134 10.62 35.65 -20.90
C GLY A 134 9.87 35.04 -22.07
N ALA A 135 10.60 34.40 -23.00
CA ALA A 135 10.01 33.72 -24.15
C ALA A 135 9.03 32.64 -23.67
N PRO A 136 7.77 32.64 -24.15
CA PRO A 136 6.75 31.71 -23.69
C PRO A 136 7.13 30.27 -24.08
N LEU A 137 7.42 29.45 -23.06
CA LEU A 137 7.64 28.01 -23.23
C LEU A 137 6.32 27.27 -22.93
N PRO A 138 5.86 26.35 -23.81
CA PRO A 138 4.71 25.51 -23.54
C PRO A 138 4.87 24.72 -22.24
N GLY A 139 3.80 24.57 -21.46
CA GLY A 139 3.86 23.77 -20.21
C GLY A 139 4.20 22.29 -20.44
N SER A 140 3.94 21.77 -21.64
CA SER A 140 4.35 20.43 -22.05
C SER A 140 5.85 20.28 -22.27
N THR A 141 6.60 21.36 -22.45
CA THR A 141 8.07 21.33 -22.50
C THR A 141 8.58 20.97 -21.12
N THR A 142 9.35 19.90 -21.03
CA THR A 142 9.94 19.44 -19.77
C THR A 142 11.02 20.40 -19.29
N LYS A 143 11.10 20.55 -17.96
CA LYS A 143 12.23 21.19 -17.26
C LYS A 143 12.77 20.21 -16.25
N THR A 144 14.09 20.26 -16.01
CA THR A 144 14.67 19.48 -14.91
C THR A 144 14.27 20.10 -13.57
N TRP A 145 14.27 19.30 -12.50
CA TRP A 145 14.05 19.79 -11.15
C TRP A 145 15.01 20.94 -10.81
N ALA A 146 16.30 20.82 -11.15
CA ALA A 146 17.29 21.86 -10.93
C ALA A 146 16.95 23.17 -11.68
N MET A 147 16.51 23.08 -12.95
CA MET A 147 16.07 24.27 -13.71
C MET A 147 14.88 24.96 -13.04
N ILE A 148 13.91 24.18 -12.54
CA ILE A 148 12.74 24.72 -11.83
C ILE A 148 13.18 25.48 -10.58
N LEU A 149 14.12 24.95 -9.79
CA LEU A 149 14.61 25.65 -8.59
C LEU A 149 15.35 26.95 -8.90
N VAL A 150 16.10 26.99 -10.00
CA VAL A 150 16.83 28.20 -10.43
C VAL A 150 15.86 29.27 -10.93
N GLU A 151 14.90 28.89 -11.77
CA GLU A 151 13.95 29.81 -12.39
C GLU A 151 12.85 30.29 -11.41
N TYR A 152 12.50 29.44 -10.44
CA TYR A 152 11.44 29.69 -9.46
C TYR A 152 11.95 29.49 -8.02
N PRO A 153 12.87 30.35 -7.53
CA PRO A 153 13.54 30.14 -6.26
C PRO A 153 12.60 30.22 -5.03
N ASN A 154 11.45 30.86 -5.18
CA ASN A 154 10.43 30.96 -4.13
C ASN A 154 9.33 29.89 -4.25
N SER A 155 9.47 28.96 -5.19
CA SER A 155 8.43 27.96 -5.44
C SER A 155 8.22 27.03 -4.25
N ARG A 156 6.96 26.65 -4.02
CA ARG A 156 6.54 25.76 -2.93
C ARG A 156 5.33 24.93 -3.35
N ILE A 157 5.07 23.86 -2.62
CA ILE A 157 3.76 23.18 -2.68
C ILE A 157 2.70 24.18 -2.22
N LEU A 158 1.64 24.35 -3.01
CA LEU A 158 0.62 25.38 -2.80
C LEU A 158 -0.08 25.22 -1.43
N PRO A 159 -0.04 26.20 -0.52
CA PRO A 159 -0.68 26.04 0.80
C PRO A 159 -2.22 25.97 0.75
N GLY A 160 -2.87 26.75 -0.13
CA GLY A 160 -4.33 26.88 -0.14
C GLY A 160 -5.10 25.68 -0.72
N ASP A 161 -4.43 24.85 -1.51
CA ASP A 161 -4.89 23.53 -1.95
C ASP A 161 -3.63 22.66 -2.11
N SER A 162 -3.23 22.03 -1.01
CA SER A 162 -1.94 21.36 -0.83
C SER A 162 -1.85 19.97 -1.46
N PHE A 163 -2.68 19.71 -2.48
CA PHE A 163 -2.70 18.44 -3.19
C PHE A 163 -1.28 18.03 -3.63
N LEU A 164 -0.89 16.83 -3.20
CA LEU A 164 0.24 16.07 -3.69
C LEU A 164 -0.21 14.62 -3.83
N GLY A 165 -0.03 14.00 -4.99
CA GLY A 165 -0.46 12.62 -5.15
C GLY A 165 -0.01 11.93 -6.41
N ILE A 166 -0.13 10.61 -6.39
CA ILE A 166 0.13 9.72 -7.50
C ILE A 166 -1.20 9.49 -8.21
N ARG A 167 -1.22 9.80 -9.51
CA ARG A 167 -2.38 9.63 -10.37
C ARG A 167 -2.22 8.40 -11.24
N VAL A 168 -3.27 7.61 -11.30
CA VAL A 168 -3.37 6.45 -12.19
C VAL A 168 -4.48 6.73 -13.20
N GLY A 169 -4.18 6.55 -14.47
CA GLY A 169 -5.13 6.83 -15.54
C GLY A 169 -4.93 8.16 -16.25
N GLU A 170 -5.10 8.11 -17.56
CA GLU A 170 -5.50 9.22 -18.42
C GLU A 170 -6.71 8.69 -19.21
N PRO A 171 -7.22 9.25 -20.33
CA PRO A 171 -8.28 8.54 -21.04
C PRO A 171 -7.72 7.22 -21.58
N TYR A 172 -7.99 6.12 -20.87
CA TYR A 172 -7.56 4.75 -21.14
C TYR A 172 -8.85 3.91 -21.33
N PRO A 173 -9.42 3.90 -22.55
CA PRO A 173 -10.70 3.26 -22.81
C PRO A 173 -10.72 1.77 -22.44
N ASN A 174 -9.59 1.09 -22.58
CA ASN A 174 -9.44 -0.35 -22.33
C ASN A 174 -9.09 -0.69 -20.87
N GLY A 175 -9.07 0.31 -20.00
CA GLY A 175 -8.66 0.16 -18.61
C GLY A 175 -7.16 0.27 -18.40
N TYR A 176 -6.79 0.40 -17.13
CA TYR A 176 -5.41 0.42 -16.66
C TYR A 176 -5.36 0.08 -15.18
N THR A 177 -4.39 -0.74 -14.77
CA THR A 177 -4.18 -1.16 -13.39
C THR A 177 -2.74 -0.86 -13.00
N GLU A 178 -2.54 -0.24 -11.85
CA GLU A 178 -1.22 0.03 -11.28
C GLU A 178 -1.24 -0.30 -9.79
N ASN A 179 -0.19 -0.93 -9.31
CA ASN A 179 0.06 -1.05 -7.88
C ASN A 179 1.02 0.06 -7.44
N ILE A 180 0.76 0.68 -6.29
CA ILE A 180 1.56 1.76 -5.74
C ILE A 180 1.97 1.40 -4.32
N ASP A 181 3.25 1.61 -4.03
CA ASP A 181 3.83 1.38 -2.71
C ASP A 181 4.93 2.40 -2.36
N ALA A 182 5.30 2.50 -1.08
CA ALA A 182 6.49 3.17 -0.58
C ALA A 182 6.67 4.62 -1.04
N PHE A 183 5.71 5.50 -0.74
CA PHE A 183 5.87 6.94 -1.00
C PHE A 183 6.79 7.57 0.05
N LYS A 184 7.84 8.27 -0.38
CA LYS A 184 8.84 8.89 0.51
C LYS A 184 8.92 10.39 0.23
N PHE A 185 8.78 11.18 1.28
CA PHE A 185 8.91 12.63 1.24
C PHE A 185 9.88 13.10 2.32
N GLY A 186 10.92 13.82 1.94
CA GLY A 186 11.96 14.25 2.87
C GLY A 186 12.38 15.70 2.68
N THR A 187 12.82 16.27 3.79
CA THR A 187 13.49 17.57 3.87
C THR A 187 14.75 17.42 4.71
N VAL A 188 15.45 18.52 4.96
CA VAL A 188 16.57 18.56 5.93
C VAL A 188 16.17 18.11 7.34
N ALA A 189 14.88 18.17 7.69
CA ALA A 189 14.36 17.70 8.99
C ALA A 189 14.23 16.17 9.07
N GLY A 190 14.37 15.46 7.96
CA GLY A 190 14.21 14.01 7.87
C GLY A 190 13.30 13.57 6.73
N THR A 191 13.15 12.26 6.57
CA THR A 191 12.27 11.63 5.57
C THR A 191 11.10 10.95 6.25
N ILE A 192 9.90 11.20 5.74
CA ILE A 192 8.68 10.48 6.08
C ILE A 192 8.44 9.44 4.99
N THR A 193 8.19 8.21 5.39
CA THR A 193 7.84 7.09 4.51
C THR A 193 6.39 6.70 4.76
N PHE A 194 5.64 6.51 3.67
CA PHE A 194 4.27 6.04 3.68
C PHE A 194 4.25 4.64 3.11
N ASP A 195 3.83 3.72 3.97
CA ASP A 195 3.48 2.35 3.68
C ASP A 195 1.98 2.30 3.37
N PHE A 196 1.56 1.54 2.36
CA PHE A 196 0.16 1.50 1.94
C PHE A 196 -0.58 0.22 2.37
N GLU A 197 -0.06 -0.40 3.41
CA GLU A 197 -0.63 -1.48 4.19
C GLU A 197 -1.79 -0.93 5.01
N PRO A 198 -2.97 -1.58 4.96
CA PRO A 198 -4.14 -1.08 5.67
C PRO A 198 -3.96 -1.05 7.19
N TYR A 199 -2.93 -1.73 7.73
CA TYR A 199 -2.67 -1.82 9.18
C TYR A 199 -1.19 -1.70 9.58
N GLY A 200 -0.32 -1.24 8.68
CA GLY A 200 1.13 -1.30 8.92
C GLY A 200 1.66 -2.73 8.95
N CYS A 201 2.93 -2.85 9.32
CA CYS A 201 3.66 -4.11 9.39
C CYS A 201 3.26 -4.94 10.60
N SER A 202 2.09 -5.54 10.53
CA SER A 202 1.59 -6.35 11.63
C SER A 202 1.97 -7.82 11.51
N SER A 203 2.35 -8.41 12.64
CA SER A 203 2.52 -9.85 12.80
C SER A 203 1.36 -10.41 13.63
N ALA A 204 1.08 -11.70 13.47
CA ALA A 204 0.11 -12.37 14.31
C ALA A 204 0.53 -13.80 14.61
N ASP A 205 0.48 -14.12 15.88
CA ASP A 205 0.91 -15.40 16.43
C ASP A 205 -0.17 -15.95 17.33
N GLY A 206 -0.43 -17.23 17.20
CA GLY A 206 -1.34 -17.91 18.10
C GLY A 206 -0.97 -19.36 18.27
N ASP A 207 -0.88 -19.80 19.51
CA ASP A 207 -0.70 -21.20 19.87
C ASP A 207 -1.49 -21.47 21.14
N GLY A 208 -2.34 -22.49 21.12
CA GLY A 208 -3.12 -22.82 22.29
C GLY A 208 -4.16 -23.90 22.09
N GLU A 209 -4.94 -24.09 23.15
CA GLU A 209 -6.04 -25.06 23.19
C GLU A 209 -7.37 -24.34 23.26
N MET A 210 -8.40 -24.94 22.69
CA MET A 210 -9.79 -24.52 22.81
C MET A 210 -10.71 -25.75 22.96
N ASN A 211 -11.98 -25.53 23.28
CA ASN A 211 -12.94 -26.64 23.32
C ASN A 211 -13.23 -27.15 21.91
N GLY A 212 -13.07 -28.44 21.67
CA GLY A 212 -13.39 -29.08 20.39
C GLY A 212 -14.88 -29.13 20.09
N GLN A 213 -15.25 -29.21 18.81
CA GLN A 213 -16.64 -29.09 18.35
C GLN A 213 -17.55 -30.23 18.88
N HIS A 214 -16.97 -31.42 19.09
CA HIS A 214 -17.66 -32.59 19.62
C HIS A 214 -17.16 -32.98 21.02
N GLY A 215 -16.60 -32.03 21.76
CA GLY A 215 -15.97 -32.23 23.06
C GLY A 215 -14.50 -32.64 22.96
N GLY A 216 -13.81 -32.61 24.10
CA GLY A 216 -12.34 -32.70 24.14
C GLY A 216 -11.67 -31.36 23.83
N ASN A 217 -10.36 -31.40 23.64
CA ASN A 217 -9.56 -30.23 23.31
C ASN A 217 -9.27 -30.22 21.80
N ALA A 218 -9.35 -29.04 21.21
CA ALA A 218 -8.82 -28.76 19.89
C ALA A 218 -7.61 -27.84 20.03
N HIS A 219 -6.57 -28.12 19.27
CA HIS A 219 -5.34 -27.36 19.24
C HIS A 219 -5.35 -26.39 18.05
N VAL A 220 -4.98 -25.15 18.31
CA VAL A 220 -4.84 -24.10 17.29
C VAL A 220 -3.40 -23.64 17.26
N HIS A 221 -2.88 -23.46 16.04
CA HIS A 221 -1.59 -22.85 15.83
C HIS A 221 -1.63 -22.01 14.55
N PHE A 222 -1.15 -20.78 14.59
CA PHE A 222 -0.93 -19.98 13.40
C PHE A 222 0.22 -19.01 13.62
N HIS A 223 0.89 -18.72 12.52
CA HIS A 223 1.97 -17.74 12.47
C HIS A 223 1.80 -16.91 11.19
N LYS A 224 1.92 -15.59 11.35
CA LYS A 224 1.93 -14.64 10.24
C LYS A 224 3.03 -13.64 10.51
N ASN A 225 4.11 -13.73 9.73
CA ASN A 225 5.19 -12.77 9.78
C ASN A 225 4.69 -11.36 9.45
N GLY A 226 5.32 -10.39 10.10
CA GLY A 226 5.22 -8.99 9.73
C GLY A 226 5.99 -8.69 8.44
N CYS A 227 6.36 -7.42 8.28
CA CYS A 227 7.25 -7.02 7.20
C CYS A 227 8.71 -7.35 7.53
N PRO A 228 9.59 -7.51 6.53
CA PRO A 228 11.01 -7.75 6.76
C PRO A 228 11.64 -6.77 7.75
N GLY A 229 12.18 -7.29 8.85
CA GLY A 229 12.81 -6.50 9.93
C GLY A 229 11.87 -6.06 11.07
N ASN A 230 10.57 -6.34 10.95
CA ASN A 230 9.58 -6.27 12.02
C ASN A 230 8.97 -7.66 12.30
N ASP A 231 9.71 -8.71 11.95
CA ASP A 231 9.36 -10.07 12.32
C ASP A 231 9.42 -10.18 13.85
N ASP A 232 8.51 -10.94 14.45
CA ASP A 232 8.41 -11.22 15.89
C ASP A 232 9.63 -12.02 16.44
N GLY A 233 10.59 -12.33 15.56
CA GLY A 233 11.80 -13.08 15.85
C GLY A 233 11.60 -14.59 15.77
N VAL A 234 10.42 -15.05 15.34
CA VAL A 234 10.13 -16.48 15.14
C VAL A 234 10.47 -16.85 13.70
N GLU A 235 11.42 -17.77 13.52
CA GLU A 235 11.76 -18.33 12.20
C GLU A 235 10.73 -19.41 11.82
N GLU A 236 9.48 -19.00 11.63
CA GLU A 236 8.40 -19.85 11.15
C GLU A 236 7.83 -19.29 9.85
N ALA A 237 7.49 -20.17 8.90
CA ALA A 237 6.80 -19.73 7.68
C ALA A 237 5.33 -19.46 7.98
N ASP A 238 4.74 -18.48 7.28
CA ASP A 238 3.33 -18.16 7.44
C ASP A 238 2.45 -19.42 7.30
N ASN A 239 1.66 -19.72 8.34
CA ASN A 239 0.83 -20.91 8.36
C ASN A 239 -0.39 -20.79 9.29
N VAL A 240 -1.38 -21.65 9.05
CA VAL A 240 -2.53 -21.90 9.93
C VAL A 240 -2.70 -23.41 10.05
N GLN A 241 -2.77 -23.89 11.28
CA GLN A 241 -2.94 -25.29 11.64
C GLN A 241 -4.03 -25.43 12.70
N HIS A 242 -4.80 -26.50 12.60
CA HIS A 242 -5.87 -26.80 13.56
C HIS A 242 -6.10 -28.29 13.66
N SER A 243 -6.09 -28.82 14.88
CA SER A 243 -6.40 -30.24 15.14
C SER A 243 -7.55 -30.35 16.14
N ASP A 244 -8.62 -31.05 15.75
CA ASP A 244 -9.73 -31.41 16.62
C ASP A 244 -9.98 -32.92 16.49
N PRO A 245 -9.33 -33.74 17.35
CA PRO A 245 -9.51 -35.19 17.32
C PRO A 245 -10.96 -35.62 17.59
N GLY A 246 -11.74 -34.82 18.32
CA GLY A 246 -13.14 -35.10 18.62
C GLY A 246 -14.05 -35.01 17.39
N SER A 247 -13.73 -34.12 16.45
CA SER A 247 -14.39 -34.04 15.14
C SER A 247 -13.66 -34.80 14.02
N GLY A 248 -12.48 -35.36 14.32
CA GLY A 248 -11.61 -35.98 13.32
C GLY A 248 -11.05 -34.98 12.32
N THR A 249 -10.74 -33.74 12.75
CA THR A 249 -10.17 -32.67 11.91
C THR A 249 -8.65 -32.57 12.15
N ASP A 250 -7.88 -32.52 11.07
CA ASP A 250 -6.45 -32.17 11.06
C ASP A 250 -6.19 -31.29 9.85
N PHE A 251 -6.31 -29.97 10.05
CA PHE A 251 -6.17 -28.95 9.04
C PHE A 251 -4.77 -28.34 9.05
N LYS A 252 -4.18 -28.20 7.86
CA LYS A 252 -2.90 -27.50 7.64
C LYS A 252 -2.99 -26.66 6.38
N SER A 253 -2.69 -25.36 6.48
CA SER A 253 -2.61 -24.48 5.33
C SER A 253 -1.49 -24.89 4.39
N THR A 254 -1.71 -24.76 3.08
CA THR A 254 -0.71 -24.92 2.03
C THR A 254 -0.36 -23.61 1.35
N THR A 255 -1.29 -22.66 1.34
CA THR A 255 -1.10 -21.34 0.73
C THR A 255 -1.94 -20.33 1.48
N ILE A 256 -1.33 -19.22 1.90
CA ILE A 256 -2.05 -18.05 2.38
C ILE A 256 -2.23 -17.12 1.19
N THR A 257 -3.48 -16.80 0.89
CA THR A 257 -3.84 -15.88 -0.19
C THR A 257 -3.80 -14.46 0.32
N SER A 258 -4.40 -14.20 1.48
CA SER A 258 -4.47 -12.85 2.07
C SER A 258 -4.45 -12.89 3.60
N ALA A 259 -3.96 -11.81 4.20
CA ALA A 259 -4.06 -11.51 5.63
C ALA A 259 -4.52 -10.05 5.79
N THR A 260 -5.54 -9.82 6.61
CA THR A 260 -6.09 -8.49 6.89
C THR A 260 -6.19 -8.31 8.39
N PHE A 261 -5.51 -7.29 8.91
CA PHE A 261 -5.56 -6.95 10.33
C PHE A 261 -6.74 -6.01 10.61
N ALA A 262 -7.07 -5.76 11.87
CA ALA A 262 -8.04 -4.75 12.28
C ALA A 262 -7.73 -4.36 13.72
N ASP A 263 -7.98 -3.11 14.09
CA ASP A 263 -7.84 -2.61 15.46
C ASP A 263 -9.11 -1.83 15.84
N ASP A 264 -9.70 -2.17 16.98
CA ASP A 264 -10.86 -1.51 17.57
C ASP A 264 -10.70 -1.36 19.08
N GLU A 265 -10.37 -0.13 19.52
CA GLU A 265 -10.32 0.29 20.93
C GLU A 265 -9.60 -0.73 21.86
N GLY A 266 -8.43 -1.22 21.44
CA GLY A 266 -7.61 -2.15 22.21
C GLY A 266 -7.93 -3.63 22.00
N ARG A 267 -8.70 -3.96 20.96
CA ARG A 267 -8.85 -5.31 20.42
C ARG A 267 -8.28 -5.35 19.01
N GLN A 268 -7.31 -6.22 18.80
CA GLN A 268 -6.75 -6.45 17.48
C GLN A 268 -7.32 -7.74 16.90
N ALA A 269 -7.49 -7.79 15.59
CA ALA A 269 -7.92 -8.98 14.91
C ALA A 269 -7.10 -9.19 13.63
N VAL A 270 -6.95 -10.44 13.22
CA VAL A 270 -6.39 -10.83 11.94
C VAL A 270 -7.35 -11.80 11.25
N THR A 271 -7.58 -11.58 9.96
CA THR A 271 -8.33 -12.48 9.08
C THR A 271 -7.38 -13.02 8.03
N ILE A 272 -7.20 -14.34 7.98
CA ILE A 272 -6.34 -15.03 7.00
C ILE A 272 -7.20 -15.92 6.10
N ILE A 273 -7.02 -15.79 4.79
CA ILE A 273 -7.74 -16.57 3.78
C ILE A 273 -6.73 -17.33 2.94
N GLY A 274 -7.03 -18.58 2.59
CA GLY A 274 -6.13 -19.39 1.78
C GLY A 274 -6.66 -20.77 1.40
N THR A 275 -5.73 -21.67 1.08
CA THR A 275 -5.99 -23.08 0.82
C THR A 275 -5.14 -23.97 1.73
N GLY A 276 -5.59 -25.20 1.95
CA GLY A 276 -4.90 -26.19 2.76
C GLY A 276 -5.42 -27.60 2.53
N VAL A 277 -5.05 -28.49 3.43
CA VAL A 277 -5.58 -29.86 3.49
C VAL A 277 -6.24 -30.10 4.85
N ASN A 278 -7.41 -30.73 4.86
CA ASN A 278 -8.02 -31.28 6.06
C ASN A 278 -8.03 -32.81 5.93
N ASN A 279 -7.32 -33.50 6.82
CA ASN A 279 -7.10 -34.96 6.74
C ASN A 279 -6.60 -35.42 5.37
N GLY A 280 -5.73 -34.61 4.74
CA GLY A 280 -5.18 -34.88 3.41
C GLY A 280 -6.08 -34.51 2.23
N LEU A 281 -7.31 -34.02 2.45
CA LEU A 281 -8.21 -33.56 1.38
C LEU A 281 -8.10 -32.04 1.17
N PRO A 282 -8.00 -31.54 -0.07
CA PRO A 282 -7.88 -30.09 -0.33
C PRO A 282 -9.13 -29.31 0.10
N VAL A 283 -8.92 -28.18 0.76
CA VAL A 283 -9.96 -27.23 1.19
C VAL A 283 -9.50 -25.78 1.02
N GLY A 284 -10.45 -24.87 0.83
CA GLY A 284 -10.24 -23.46 1.13
C GLY A 284 -10.48 -23.19 2.62
N PHE A 285 -9.87 -22.15 3.17
CA PHE A 285 -10.08 -21.76 4.57
C PHE A 285 -10.24 -20.25 4.75
N THR A 286 -10.93 -19.88 5.82
CA THR A 286 -10.95 -18.54 6.40
C THR A 286 -10.71 -18.69 7.90
N MET A 287 -9.65 -18.08 8.39
CA MET A 287 -9.30 -17.99 9.81
C MET A 287 -9.49 -16.56 10.29
N ILE A 288 -10.07 -16.39 11.48
CA ILE A 288 -10.13 -15.10 12.18
C ILE A 288 -9.61 -15.31 13.59
N ALA A 289 -8.60 -14.55 13.98
CA ALA A 289 -8.08 -14.52 15.34
C ALA A 289 -8.26 -13.12 15.92
N VAL A 290 -8.65 -13.04 17.19
CA VAL A 290 -8.83 -11.79 17.94
C VAL A 290 -7.96 -11.82 19.18
N ASP A 291 -7.05 -10.85 19.27
CA ASP A 291 -6.29 -10.52 20.47
C ASP A 291 -7.10 -9.53 21.32
N ASN A 292 -7.51 -9.97 22.51
CA ASN A 292 -8.22 -9.13 23.48
C ASN A 292 -7.27 -8.50 24.52
N GLY A 293 -5.95 -8.55 24.29
CA GLY A 293 -4.92 -8.13 25.22
C GLY A 293 -5.04 -8.83 26.57
N SER A 294 -4.77 -8.10 27.65
CA SER A 294 -4.90 -8.64 29.01
C SER A 294 -6.34 -8.70 29.54
N LEU A 295 -7.35 -8.34 28.74
CA LEU A 295 -8.73 -8.20 29.19
C LEU A 295 -9.51 -9.52 29.15
N ALA A 296 -9.20 -10.40 28.19
CA ALA A 296 -9.86 -11.69 28.01
C ALA A 296 -8.95 -12.63 27.20
N PRO A 297 -9.18 -13.96 27.24
CA PRO A 297 -8.51 -14.88 26.32
C PRO A 297 -8.76 -14.51 24.87
N GLY A 298 -7.78 -14.80 24.02
CA GLY A 298 -7.92 -14.66 22.56
C GLY A 298 -9.06 -15.52 22.02
N VAL A 299 -9.66 -15.09 20.92
CA VAL A 299 -10.72 -15.82 20.22
C VAL A 299 -10.20 -16.30 18.88
N PHE A 300 -10.43 -17.57 18.57
CA PHE A 300 -10.08 -18.17 17.31
C PHE A 300 -11.34 -18.63 16.58
N THR A 301 -11.37 -18.45 15.26
CA THR A 301 -12.38 -18.97 14.35
C THR A 301 -11.71 -19.56 13.13
N LEU A 302 -12.15 -20.74 12.71
CA LEU A 302 -11.76 -21.37 11.45
C LEU A 302 -13.00 -21.86 10.72
N VAL A 303 -13.08 -21.59 9.43
CA VAL A 303 -14.12 -22.09 8.52
C VAL A 303 -13.42 -22.73 7.32
N LEU A 304 -13.77 -23.98 7.03
CA LEU A 304 -13.25 -24.75 5.90
C LEU A 304 -14.35 -24.97 4.86
N THR A 305 -13.97 -25.06 3.58
CA THR A 305 -14.94 -25.25 2.48
C THR A 305 -15.58 -26.64 2.46
N ASP A 306 -15.05 -27.60 3.22
CA ASP A 306 -15.64 -28.94 3.39
C ASP A 306 -16.79 -28.97 4.41
N GLY A 307 -17.08 -27.84 5.06
CA GLY A 307 -18.17 -27.67 6.02
C GLY A 307 -17.72 -27.70 7.47
N TYR A 308 -16.44 -27.98 7.78
CA TYR A 308 -15.94 -27.83 9.14
C TYR A 308 -15.89 -26.35 9.53
N SER A 309 -16.36 -26.04 10.75
CA SER A 309 -16.21 -24.71 11.32
C SER A 309 -16.15 -24.78 12.84
N ILE A 310 -15.32 -23.92 13.43
CA ILE A 310 -15.15 -23.80 14.87
C ILE A 310 -14.92 -22.34 15.24
N THR A 311 -15.49 -21.92 16.37
CA THR A 311 -15.28 -20.60 16.99
C THR A 311 -15.24 -20.78 18.49
N GLY A 312 -14.27 -20.14 19.15
CA GLY A 312 -14.21 -20.14 20.61
C GLY A 312 -13.02 -19.41 21.17
N SER A 313 -13.06 -19.16 22.48
CA SER A 313 -11.94 -18.62 23.24
C SER A 313 -10.91 -19.69 23.52
N LEU A 314 -9.63 -19.30 23.58
CA LEU A 314 -8.57 -20.17 24.09
C LEU A 314 -8.84 -20.54 25.55
N THR A 315 -8.73 -21.83 25.86
CA THR A 315 -8.71 -22.36 27.23
C THR A 315 -7.30 -22.37 27.81
N SER A 316 -6.28 -22.39 26.95
CA SER A 316 -4.87 -22.18 27.29
C SER A 316 -4.10 -21.67 26.07
N GLY A 317 -2.90 -21.11 26.29
CA GLY A 317 -2.11 -20.49 25.23
C GLY A 317 -2.42 -19.01 25.04
N THR A 318 -1.96 -18.44 23.93
CA THR A 318 -2.06 -17.00 23.65
C THR A 318 -2.31 -16.74 22.17
N ILE A 319 -3.01 -15.63 21.89
CA ILE A 319 -3.00 -14.97 20.60
C ILE A 319 -2.37 -13.60 20.83
N VAL A 320 -1.42 -13.23 19.99
CA VAL A 320 -0.70 -11.96 20.03
C VAL A 320 -0.73 -11.36 18.64
N ILE A 321 -1.21 -10.12 18.53
CA ILE A 321 -1.21 -9.36 17.29
C ILE A 321 -0.42 -8.07 17.52
N GLN A 322 0.55 -7.77 16.66
CA GLN A 322 1.47 -6.63 16.83
C GLN A 322 1.47 -5.73 15.61
#